data_AF-A0A2S9FDC1-F1
#
_entry.id   AF-A0A2S9FDC1-F1
#
_cell.length_a   1.000
_cell.length_b   1.000
_cell.length_c   1.000
_cell.angle_alpha   90.00
_cell.angle_beta   90.00
_cell.angle_gamma   90.00
#
_symmetry.space_group_name_H-M   'P 1'
#
loop_
_entity.id
_entity.type
_entity.pdbx_description
1 polymer ?
#
loop_
_entity_poly.entity_id
_entity_poly.type
_entity_poly.pdbx_seq_one_letter_code
_entity_poly.pdbx_strand_id
1 'polypeptide(L)' 'MSKLSRYSRYTGGPDPLAPPVDLREALEAIGQDVMEGTSPRRALSEMLRRGTKNMPGADK' A
#
# COMPACT_ATOMS: atom_id res chain seq x y z
N MET A 1 20.91 -12.77 -0.97
CA MET A 1 20.52 -13.32 -2.29
C MET A 1 19.56 -12.32 -2.93
N SER A 2 19.94 -11.71 -4.06
CA SER A 2 19.06 -10.79 -4.78
C SER A 2 17.99 -11.59 -5.53
N LYS A 3 16.75 -11.10 -5.51
CA LYS A 3 15.64 -11.72 -6.24
C LYS A 3 15.77 -11.29 -7.71
N LEU A 4 16.10 -12.22 -8.60
CA LEU A 4 16.14 -11.97 -10.04
C LEU A 4 14.73 -11.65 -10.54
N SER A 5 14.55 -10.47 -11.13
CA SER A 5 13.28 -10.12 -11.79
C SER A 5 13.18 -10.87 -13.11
N ARG A 6 12.11 -11.66 -13.29
CA ARG A 6 11.83 -12.37 -14.55
C ARG A 6 10.78 -11.59 -15.31
N TYR A 7 11.08 -11.24 -16.56
CA TYR A 7 10.11 -10.64 -17.47
C TYR A 7 9.21 -11.73 -18.06
N SER A 8 7.89 -11.50 -18.02
CA SER A 8 6.87 -12.35 -18.62
C SER A 8 5.98 -11.51 -19.53
N ARG A 9 5.30 -12.16 -20.48
CA ARG A 9 4.29 -11.48 -21.30
C ARG A 9 3.20 -10.91 -20.37
N TYR A 10 2.77 -9.69 -20.64
CA TYR A 10 1.68 -9.06 -19.90
C TYR A 10 0.35 -9.80 -20.19
N THR A 11 -0.36 -10.22 -19.14
CA THR A 11 -1.56 -11.06 -19.22
C THR A 11 -2.86 -10.30 -18.91
N GLY A 12 -2.83 -8.97 -18.89
CA GLY A 12 -3.95 -8.11 -18.49
C GLY A 12 -3.86 -7.68 -17.02
N GLY A 13 -4.33 -6.46 -16.73
CA GLY A 13 -4.24 -5.81 -15.42
C GLY A 13 -4.23 -4.28 -15.58
N PRO A 14 -3.80 -3.53 -14.56
CA PRO A 14 -3.42 -2.13 -14.71
C PRO A 14 -2.21 -2.00 -15.63
N ASP A 15 -2.11 -0.88 -16.37
CA ASP A 15 -0.96 -0.58 -17.23
C ASP A 15 0.35 -0.72 -16.43
N PRO A 16 1.29 -1.61 -16.83
CA PRO A 16 2.53 -1.81 -16.11
C PRO A 16 3.45 -0.57 -16.11
N LEU A 17 3.20 0.38 -17.02
CA LEU A 17 3.89 1.66 -17.12
C LEU A 17 3.10 2.82 -16.51
N ALA A 18 1.94 2.55 -15.89
CA ALA A 18 1.21 3.58 -15.18
C ALA A 18 2.11 4.19 -14.08
N PRO A 19 2.00 5.51 -13.84
CA PRO A 19 2.67 6.13 -12.72
C PRO A 19 2.33 5.39 -11.41
N PRO A 20 3.30 5.23 -10.49
CA PRO A 20 3.03 4.65 -9.19
C PRO A 20 1.90 5.42 -8.49
N VAL A 21 1.09 4.71 -7.71
CA VAL A 21 0.10 5.33 -6.84
C VAL A 21 0.79 6.29 -5.87
N ASP A 22 0.16 7.44 -5.63
CA ASP A 22 0.64 8.39 -4.63
C ASP A 22 0.39 7.85 -3.22
N LEU A 23 1.47 7.53 -2.51
CA LEU A 23 1.43 6.94 -1.18
C LEU A 23 1.57 7.96 -0.04
N ARG A 24 1.75 9.25 -0.33
CA ARG A 24 2.11 10.24 0.71
C ARG A 24 1.12 10.30 1.86
N GLU A 25 -0.18 10.42 1.54
CA GLU A 25 -1.26 10.46 2.54
C GLU A 25 -1.28 9.18 3.40
N ALA A 26 -1.14 8.02 2.76
CA ALA A 26 -1.13 6.73 3.45
C ALA A 26 0.07 6.59 4.39
N LEU A 27 1.25 7.03 3.95
CA LEU A 27 2.47 7.01 4.74
C LEU A 27 2.41 8.00 5.91
N GLU A 28 1.83 9.17 5.72
CA GLU A 28 1.60 10.15 6.77
C GLU A 28 0.68 9.58 7.86
N ALA A 29 -0.45 8.98 7.47
CA ALA A 29 -1.38 8.38 8.43
C ALA A 29 -0.75 7.23 9.24
N ILE A 30 0.00 6.34 8.58
CA ILE A 30 0.74 5.28 9.30
C ILE A 30 1.80 5.89 10.23
N GLY A 31 2.48 6.95 9.78
CA GLY A 31 3.48 7.65 10.57
C GLY A 31 2.88 8.22 11.87
N GLN A 32 1.70 8.84 11.80
CA GLN A 32 0.99 9.34 12.97
C GLN A 32 0.65 8.20 13.94
N ASP A 33 0.02 7.13 13.45
CA ASP A 33 -0.36 5.97 14.29
C ASP A 33 0.88 5.39 15.01
N VAL A 34 2.03 5.34 14.33
CA VAL A 34 3.30 4.86 14.91
C VAL A 34 3.86 5.83 15.96
N MET A 35 3.83 7.13 15.70
CA MET A 35 4.26 8.14 16.67
C MET A 35 3.37 8.16 17.92
N GLU A 36 2.11 7.75 17.81
CA GLU A 36 1.19 7.54 18.94
C GLU A 36 1.45 6.23 19.71
N GLY A 37 2.42 5.42 19.27
CA GLY A 37 2.84 4.18 19.94
C GLY A 37 2.26 2.90 19.34
N THR A 38 1.53 2.99 18.21
CA THR A 38 1.05 1.79 17.50
C THR A 38 2.22 1.10 16.78
N SER A 39 2.28 -0.23 16.84
CA SER A 39 3.26 -0.94 16.02
C SER A 39 3.02 -0.71 14.51
N PRO A 40 4.07 -0.56 13.68
CA PRO A 40 3.91 -0.33 12.23
C PRO A 40 3.05 -1.38 11.52
N ARG A 41 3.19 -2.65 11.92
CA ARG A 41 2.38 -3.75 11.37
C ARG A 41 0.90 -3.56 11.67
N ARG A 42 0.56 -3.11 12.89
CA ARG A 42 -0.83 -2.90 13.31
C ARG A 42 -1.43 -1.67 12.62
N ALA A 43 -0.68 -0.57 12.55
CA ALA A 43 -1.10 0.64 11.81
C ALA A 43 -1.39 0.31 10.33
N LEU A 44 -0.54 -0.49 9.67
CA LEU A 44 -0.76 -0.95 8.31
C LEU A 44 -2.02 -1.81 8.17
N SER A 45 -2.20 -2.80 9.06
CA SER A 45 -3.41 -3.63 9.05
C SER A 45 -4.68 -2.80 9.21
N GLU A 46 -4.69 -1.85 10.15
CA GLU A 46 -5.82 -0.95 10.37
C GLU A 46 -6.09 -0.03 9.18
N MET A 47 -5.06 0.51 8.55
CA MET A 47 -5.18 1.32 7.33
C MET A 47 -5.79 0.51 6.18
N LEU A 48 -5.30 -0.71 5.94
CA LEU A 48 -5.85 -1.60 4.90
C LEU A 48 -7.29 -2.01 5.22
N ARG A 49 -7.62 -2.19 6.50
CA ARG A 49 -8.97 -2.51 6.98
C ARG A 49 -9.96 -1.39 6.68
N ARG A 50 -9.61 -0.16 7.09
CA ARG A 50 -10.48 1.02 7.01
C ARG A 50 -10.54 1.64 5.60
N GLY A 51 -9.48 1.47 4.81
CA GLY A 51 -9.28 2.15 3.54
C GLY A 51 -8.77 3.59 3.71
N THR A 52 -8.59 4.27 2.59
CA THR A 52 -8.26 5.70 2.54
C THR A 52 -9.38 6.47 1.85
N LYS A 53 -9.24 7.80 1.76
CA LYS A 53 -10.21 8.65 1.05
C LYS A 53 -10.45 8.21 -0.40
N ASN A 54 -9.43 7.67 -1.06
CA ASN A 54 -9.46 7.31 -2.48
C ASN A 54 -9.45 5.80 -2.73
N MET A 55 -9.33 4.98 -1.68
CA MET A 55 -9.21 3.53 -1.82
C MET A 55 -10.08 2.82 -0.77
N PRO A 56 -11.00 1.93 -1.19
CA PRO A 56 -11.82 1.17 -0.27
C PRO A 56 -10.96 0.24 0.60
N GLY A 57 -11.40 0.02 1.84
CA GLY A 57 -10.77 -0.93 2.74
C GLY A 57 -11.01 -2.38 2.29
N ALA A 58 -10.10 -3.27 2.68
CA ALA A 58 -10.14 -4.70 2.32
C ALA A 58 -11.31 -5.47 2.97
N ASP A 59 -11.95 -4.87 3.97
CA ASP A 59 -13.08 -5.45 4.71
C ASP A 59 -14.44 -5.09 4.09
N LYS A 60 -14.44 -4.35 2.98
CA LYS A 60 -15.64 -3.91 2.26
C LYS A 60 -15.86 -4.72 0.99
#